data_AF-A0A9D8IHG5-F1
#
_entry.id   AF-A0A9D8IHG5-F1
#
_cell.length_a   1.000
_cell.length_b   1.000
_cell.length_c   1.000
_cell.angle_alpha   90.00
_cell.angle_beta   90.00
_cell.angle_gamma   90.00
#
_symmetry.space_group_name_H-M   'P 1'
#
loop_
_entity.id
_entity.type
_entity.pdbx_description
1 polymer ?
#
loop_
_entity_poly.entity_id
_entity_poly.type
_entity_poly.pdbx_seq_one_letter_code
_entity_poly.pdbx_strand_id
1 'polypeptide(L)'
;MIIFLSYATCGLWIKHASTKMIQGFLLPGAIVHELSHALLCLVTGTTIKELNLFTSNTTGIKYDKPKIPFLFDFIIAAAPLFGCAFFIFFISKILSNPVHLSSTFPQEIHFTLKGLFDLIRHLLDAVWVTFNTFRNQFRITDIRHIFFLVALIIFTVSMSPHKQDIKHLVLGFGIISAILFFLEKLGIHLLQYRWWNYCIKELWVITTLAISVLATLLFITLIFMGMIKGYRLTFGHKSSPK
;
A
#
# COMPACT_ATOMS: atom_id res chain seq x y z
N MET A 1 -8.88 -0.13 0.45
CA MET A 1 -8.43 -0.10 -0.97
C MET A 1 -6.95 -0.44 -1.13
N ILE A 2 -6.04 0.21 -0.41
CA ILE A 2 -4.57 -0.09 -0.44
C ILE A 2 -4.29 -1.58 -0.30
N ILE A 3 -4.84 -2.21 0.75
CA ILE A 3 -4.71 -3.66 1.01
C ILE A 3 -5.09 -4.47 -0.24
N PHE A 4 -6.27 -4.22 -0.81
CA PHE A 4 -6.75 -4.93 -1.99
C PHE A 4 -5.84 -4.74 -3.21
N LEU A 5 -5.48 -3.49 -3.55
CA LEU A 5 -4.64 -3.20 -4.72
C LEU A 5 -3.24 -3.81 -4.58
N SER A 6 -2.68 -3.78 -3.38
CA SER A 6 -1.36 -4.34 -3.07
C SER A 6 -1.36 -5.86 -3.17
N TYR A 7 -2.36 -6.54 -2.58
CA TYR A 7 -2.53 -7.99 -2.72
C TYR A 7 -2.78 -8.41 -4.18
N ALA A 8 -3.61 -7.67 -4.92
CA ALA A 8 -3.88 -7.95 -6.32
C ALA A 8 -2.60 -7.83 -7.16
N THR A 9 -1.83 -6.75 -6.97
CA THR A 9 -0.58 -6.50 -7.71
C THR A 9 0.46 -7.59 -7.40
N CYS A 10 0.74 -7.85 -6.12
CA CYS A 10 1.71 -8.86 -5.70
C CYS A 10 1.30 -10.28 -6.14
N GLY A 11 0.02 -10.62 -5.97
CA GLY A 11 -0.51 -11.93 -6.38
C GLY A 11 -0.44 -12.16 -7.89
N LEU A 12 -0.68 -11.12 -8.70
CA LEU A 12 -0.50 -11.20 -10.15
C LEU A 12 0.97 -11.35 -10.54
N TRP A 13 1.88 -10.64 -9.87
CA TRP A 13 3.32 -10.74 -10.15
C TRP A 13 3.87 -12.13 -9.84
N ILE A 14 3.54 -12.69 -8.68
CA ILE A 14 3.97 -14.05 -8.30
C ILE A 14 3.42 -15.11 -9.26
N LYS A 15 2.22 -14.90 -9.82
CA LYS A 15 1.61 -15.83 -10.78
C LYS A 15 2.31 -15.85 -12.15
N HIS A 16 2.92 -14.74 -12.57
CA HIS A 16 3.46 -14.59 -13.93
C HIS A 16 4.99 -14.44 -13.99
N ALA A 17 5.63 -14.13 -12.87
CA ALA A 17 7.08 -14.02 -12.73
C ALA A 17 7.61 -15.04 -11.72
N SER A 18 8.93 -15.23 -11.69
CA SER A 18 9.56 -16.11 -10.70
C SER A 18 9.33 -15.60 -9.28
N THR A 19 8.70 -16.43 -8.44
CA THR A 19 8.42 -16.12 -7.03
C THR A 19 9.65 -15.65 -6.28
N LYS A 20 10.80 -16.30 -6.49
CA LYS A 20 12.07 -15.94 -5.84
C LYS A 20 12.57 -14.55 -6.26
N MET A 21 12.39 -14.19 -7.54
CA MET A 21 12.79 -12.89 -8.06
C MET A 21 11.91 -11.77 -7.50
N ILE A 22 10.60 -11.97 -7.46
CA ILE A 22 9.66 -10.99 -6.88
C ILE A 22 9.90 -10.82 -5.38
N GLN A 23 10.07 -11.92 -4.64
CA GLN A 23 10.38 -11.87 -3.21
C GLN A 23 11.72 -11.20 -2.94
N GLY A 24 12.76 -11.48 -3.75
CA GLY A 24 14.05 -10.79 -3.64
C GLY A 24 13.96 -9.29 -3.95
N PHE A 25 13.19 -8.91 -4.97
CA PHE A 25 12.97 -7.51 -5.33
C PHE A 25 12.22 -6.74 -4.24
N LEU A 26 11.20 -7.36 -3.63
CA LEU A 26 10.40 -6.76 -2.55
C LEU A 26 11.04 -6.92 -1.16
N LEU A 27 12.20 -7.58 -1.05
CA LEU A 27 12.86 -7.87 0.22
C LEU A 27 13.13 -6.61 1.06
N PRO A 28 13.63 -5.49 0.51
CA PRO A 28 13.84 -4.28 1.31
C PRO A 28 12.54 -3.75 1.93
N GLY A 29 11.43 -3.83 1.18
CA GLY A 29 10.11 -3.48 1.68
C GLY A 29 9.60 -4.45 2.74
N ALA A 30 9.83 -5.75 2.57
CA ALA A 30 9.49 -6.77 3.56
C ALA A 30 10.28 -6.60 4.87
N ILE A 31 11.56 -6.21 4.80
CA ILE A 31 12.36 -5.90 5.99
C ILE A 31 11.75 -4.71 6.74
N VAL A 32 11.44 -3.62 6.05
CA VAL A 32 10.77 -2.46 6.68
C VAL A 32 9.42 -2.84 7.26
N HIS A 33 8.67 -3.69 6.58
CA HIS A 33 7.38 -4.22 7.03
C HIS A 33 7.51 -4.92 8.39
N GLU A 34 8.37 -5.93 8.49
CA GLU A 34 8.57 -6.71 9.72
C GLU A 34 9.22 -5.89 10.84
N LEU A 35 10.16 -5.00 10.50
CA LEU A 35 10.74 -4.08 11.49
C LEU A 35 9.72 -3.10 12.05
N SER A 36 8.73 -2.68 11.25
CA SER A 36 7.65 -1.81 11.72
C SER A 36 6.78 -2.53 12.75
N HIS A 37 6.44 -3.81 12.51
CA HIS A 37 5.79 -4.65 13.51
C HIS A 37 6.65 -4.79 14.77
N ALA A 38 7.92 -5.16 14.62
CA ALA A 38 8.83 -5.35 15.75
C ALA A 38 8.95 -4.09 16.61
N LEU A 39 9.09 -2.92 15.98
CA LEU A 39 9.20 -1.64 16.67
C LEU A 39 7.94 -1.35 17.49
N LEU A 40 6.74 -1.50 16.92
CA LEU A 40 5.51 -1.25 17.67
C LEU A 40 5.23 -2.33 18.73
N CYS A 41 5.60 -3.59 18.49
CA CYS A 41 5.57 -4.63 19.53
C CYS A 41 6.41 -4.22 20.75
N LEU A 42 7.64 -3.72 20.54
CA LEU A 42 8.50 -3.25 21.62
C LEU A 42 7.91 -2.04 22.35
N VAL A 43 7.39 -1.05 21.61
CA VAL A 43 6.75 0.15 22.18
C VAL A 43 5.51 -0.20 23.00
N THR A 44 4.70 -1.17 22.56
CA THR A 44 3.51 -1.63 23.30
C THR A 44 3.85 -2.59 24.45
N GLY A 45 5.13 -2.92 24.65
CA GLY A 45 5.59 -3.85 25.68
C GLY A 45 5.18 -5.29 25.43
N THR A 46 5.00 -5.67 24.17
CA THR A 46 4.67 -7.01 23.70
C THR A 46 5.94 -7.82 23.45
N THR A 47 6.01 -9.03 23.97
CA THR A 47 7.17 -9.91 23.79
C THR A 47 7.22 -10.47 22.36
N ILE A 48 8.34 -10.26 21.67
CA ILE A 48 8.62 -10.87 20.37
C ILE A 48 9.22 -12.25 20.62
N LYS A 49 8.58 -13.30 20.09
CA LYS A 49 9.03 -14.69 20.22
C LYS A 49 9.96 -15.10 19.10
N GLU A 50 9.63 -14.71 17.88
CA GLU A 50 10.42 -15.01 16.69
C GLU A 50 10.36 -13.79 15.75
N LEU A 51 11.50 -13.43 15.17
CA LEU A 51 11.62 -12.42 14.13
C LEU A 51 12.40 -13.01 12.96
N ASN A 52 11.74 -13.15 11.83
CA ASN A 52 12.27 -13.70 10.61
C ASN A 52 12.10 -12.70 9.47
N LEU A 53 13.18 -11.99 9.17
CA LEU A 53 13.21 -10.91 8.19
C LEU A 53 13.33 -11.41 6.74
N PHE A 54 13.71 -12.67 6.54
CA PHE A 54 14.13 -13.18 5.22
C PHE A 54 13.20 -14.25 4.63
N THR A 55 12.19 -14.69 5.39
CA THR A 55 11.33 -15.79 4.95
C THR A 55 9.90 -15.30 4.76
N SER A 56 9.46 -15.24 3.51
CA SER A 56 8.17 -14.65 3.11
C SER A 56 6.96 -15.60 3.19
N ASN A 57 7.13 -16.83 3.65
CA ASN A 57 6.10 -17.88 3.57
C ASN A 57 5.22 -18.01 4.83
N THR A 58 5.63 -17.39 5.93
CA THR A 58 4.87 -17.33 7.20
C THR A 58 4.93 -15.91 7.74
N THR A 59 4.00 -15.52 8.61
CA THR A 59 4.07 -14.24 9.34
C THR A 59 5.49 -14.08 9.89
N GLY A 60 6.22 -13.08 9.38
CA GLY A 60 7.66 -12.94 9.63
C GLY A 60 7.95 -12.68 11.11
N ILE A 61 6.96 -12.22 11.86
CA ILE A 61 7.04 -12.02 13.29
C ILE A 61 5.99 -12.85 14.03
N LYS A 62 6.41 -13.52 15.10
CA LYS A 62 5.50 -14.11 16.10
C LYS A 62 5.65 -13.33 17.38
N TYR A 63 4.55 -12.78 17.87
CA TYR A 63 4.49 -12.03 19.11
C TYR A 63 3.39 -12.58 20.02
N ASP A 64 3.57 -12.40 21.33
CA ASP A 64 2.54 -12.74 22.30
C ASP A 64 1.36 -11.78 22.25
N LYS A 65 0.24 -12.16 22.87
CA LYS A 65 -0.89 -11.24 22.99
C LYS A 65 -0.43 -9.97 23.73
N PRO A 66 -0.68 -8.77 23.17
CA PRO A 66 -0.31 -7.53 23.83
C PRO A 66 -1.07 -7.33 25.14
N LYS A 67 -0.49 -6.52 26.03
CA LYS A 67 -1.08 -6.21 27.36
C LYS A 67 -2.49 -5.63 27.26
N ILE A 68 -2.75 -4.79 26.26
CA ILE A 68 -4.08 -4.25 25.95
C ILE A 68 -4.51 -4.85 24.60
N PRO A 69 -5.28 -5.96 24.63
CA PRO A 69 -5.77 -6.57 23.39
C PRO A 69 -6.67 -5.58 22.63
N PHE A 70 -6.82 -5.79 21.33
CA PHE A 70 -7.55 -4.92 20.39
C PHE A 70 -6.84 -3.60 20.03
N LEU A 71 -6.53 -2.73 21.00
CA LEU A 71 -5.89 -1.44 20.70
C LEU A 71 -4.46 -1.64 20.21
N PHE A 72 -3.67 -2.42 20.93
CA PHE A 72 -2.28 -2.67 20.54
C PHE A 72 -2.21 -3.63 19.36
N ASP A 73 -3.15 -4.58 19.23
CA ASP A 73 -3.26 -5.42 18.03
C ASP A 73 -3.50 -4.57 16.77
N PHE A 74 -4.39 -3.58 16.85
CA PHE A 74 -4.63 -2.64 15.75
C PHE A 74 -3.38 -1.81 15.42
N ILE A 75 -2.73 -1.25 16.45
CA ILE A 75 -1.53 -0.43 16.27
C ILE A 75 -0.41 -1.24 15.62
N ILE A 76 -0.14 -2.44 16.13
CA ILE A 76 0.86 -3.37 15.57
C ILE A 76 0.48 -3.76 14.13
N ALA A 77 -0.78 -4.12 13.87
CA ALA A 77 -1.27 -4.49 12.54
C ALA A 77 -1.18 -3.34 11.53
N ALA A 78 -1.34 -2.10 11.97
CA ALA A 78 -1.22 -0.90 11.13
C ALA A 78 0.22 -0.44 10.93
N ALA A 79 1.17 -0.89 11.76
CA ALA A 79 2.55 -0.43 11.76
C ALA A 79 3.21 -0.45 10.37
N PRO A 80 3.10 -1.51 9.56
CA PRO A 80 3.77 -1.56 8.26
C PRO A 80 3.25 -0.55 7.25
N LEU A 81 1.96 -0.17 7.34
CA LEU A 81 1.39 0.88 6.50
C LEU A 81 2.14 2.19 6.74
N PHE A 82 2.30 2.57 8.00
CA PHE A 82 2.98 3.80 8.38
C PHE A 82 4.49 3.72 8.17
N GLY A 83 5.11 2.57 8.43
CA GLY A 83 6.54 2.36 8.23
C GLY A 83 6.93 2.48 6.76
N CYS A 84 6.23 1.78 5.86
CA CYS A 84 6.51 1.88 4.42
C CYS A 84 6.25 3.31 3.90
N ALA A 85 5.18 3.96 4.35
CA ALA A 85 4.91 5.35 4.02
C ALA A 85 6.06 6.25 4.46
N PHE A 86 6.49 6.15 5.71
CA PHE A 86 7.59 6.93 6.28
C PHE A 86 8.86 6.82 5.42
N PHE A 87 9.23 5.61 5.00
CA PHE A 87 10.39 5.40 4.13
C PHE A 87 10.21 6.03 2.74
N ILE A 88 9.01 6.03 2.15
CA ILE A 88 8.74 6.73 0.89
C ILE A 88 9.00 8.24 1.04
N PHE A 89 8.49 8.89 2.09
CA PHE A 89 8.75 10.32 2.32
C PHE A 89 10.21 10.60 2.63
N PHE A 90 10.83 9.76 3.45
CA PHE A 90 12.23 9.90 3.82
C PHE A 90 13.15 9.82 2.60
N ILE A 91 12.94 8.83 1.73
CA ILE A 91 13.69 8.67 0.48
C ILE A 91 13.39 9.81 -0.49
N SER A 92 12.14 10.23 -0.62
CA SER A 92 11.78 11.42 -1.41
C SER A 92 12.59 12.63 -0.98
N LYS A 93 12.66 12.89 0.33
CA LYS A 93 13.37 14.04 0.90
C LYS A 93 14.89 13.94 0.68
N ILE A 94 15.48 12.77 0.91
CA ILE A 94 16.91 12.53 0.67
C ILE A 94 17.28 12.78 -0.80
N LEU A 95 16.41 12.39 -1.72
CA LEU A 95 16.62 12.54 -3.16
C LEU A 95 16.21 13.92 -3.69
N SER A 96 15.89 14.88 -2.81
CA SER A 96 15.44 16.24 -3.16
C SER A 96 14.13 16.27 -3.95
N ASN A 97 13.16 15.41 -3.59
CA ASN A 97 11.81 15.32 -4.16
C ASN A 97 11.80 15.22 -5.69
N PRO A 98 12.31 14.10 -6.26
CA PRO A 98 12.48 13.97 -7.70
C PRO A 98 11.16 13.94 -8.49
N VAL A 99 10.05 13.54 -7.86
CA VAL A 99 8.73 13.50 -8.49
C VAL A 99 7.67 13.99 -7.50
N HIS A 100 6.85 14.95 -7.92
CA HIS A 100 5.73 15.46 -7.14
C HIS A 100 4.43 14.88 -7.68
N LEU A 101 3.88 13.88 -6.97
CA LEU A 101 2.61 13.24 -7.33
C LEU A 101 1.45 14.03 -6.72
N SER A 102 0.66 14.69 -7.58
CA SER A 102 -0.62 15.27 -7.19
C SER A 102 -1.71 14.19 -7.23
N SER A 103 -2.30 13.85 -6.09
CA SER A 103 -3.40 12.89 -6.02
C SER A 103 -4.74 13.59 -5.88
N THR A 104 -5.60 13.45 -6.88
CA THR A 104 -6.97 14.01 -6.89
C THR A 104 -8.00 12.92 -6.55
N PHE A 105 -7.76 12.17 -5.48
CA PHE A 105 -8.73 11.16 -5.03
C PHE A 105 -9.83 11.84 -4.20
N PRO A 106 -11.11 11.51 -4.40
CA PRO A 106 -12.21 12.13 -3.66
C PRO A 106 -12.18 11.73 -2.17
N GLN A 107 -12.53 12.68 -1.29
CA GLN A 107 -12.63 12.43 0.15
C GLN A 107 -13.93 11.71 0.55
N GLU A 108 -14.93 11.72 -0.32
CA GLU A 108 -16.24 11.10 -0.08
C GLU A 108 -16.55 10.07 -1.15
N ILE A 109 -16.99 8.88 -0.73
CA ILE A 109 -17.47 7.82 -1.63
C ILE A 109 -18.86 7.43 -1.18
N HIS A 110 -19.85 7.61 -2.05
CA HIS A 110 -21.21 7.16 -1.78
C HIS A 110 -21.34 5.66 -2.09
N PHE A 111 -21.91 4.88 -1.17
CA PHE A 111 -22.19 3.45 -1.38
C PHE A 111 -23.43 3.25 -2.25
N THR A 112 -23.34 3.62 -3.52
CA THR A 112 -24.39 3.43 -4.53
C THR A 112 -23.78 2.83 -5.81
N LEU A 113 -24.60 2.29 -6.73
CA LEU A 113 -24.10 1.83 -8.03
C LEU A 113 -23.37 2.96 -8.79
N LYS A 114 -23.91 4.18 -8.73
CA LYS A 114 -23.25 5.37 -9.27
C LYS A 114 -21.89 5.61 -8.59
N GLY A 115 -21.85 5.54 -7.25
CA GLY A 115 -20.60 5.68 -6.50
C GLY A 115 -19.55 4.61 -6.81
N LEU A 116 -19.95 3.39 -7.19
CA LEU A 116 -19.01 2.37 -7.69
C LEU A 116 -18.40 2.77 -9.04
N PHE A 117 -19.20 3.27 -9.98
CA PHE A 117 -18.69 3.78 -11.25
C PHE A 117 -17.80 5.01 -11.05
N ASP A 118 -18.18 5.91 -10.14
CA ASP A 118 -17.37 7.07 -9.77
C ASP A 118 -16.04 6.60 -9.18
N LEU A 119 -16.02 5.58 -8.31
CA LEU A 119 -14.79 5.00 -7.76
C LEU A 119 -13.88 4.45 -8.86
N ILE A 120 -14.42 3.72 -9.83
CA ILE A 120 -13.65 3.21 -10.98
C ILE A 120 -13.07 4.36 -11.79
N ARG A 121 -13.88 5.40 -12.06
CA ARG A 121 -13.43 6.60 -12.77
C ARG A 121 -12.29 7.29 -12.03
N HIS A 122 -12.42 7.49 -10.71
CA HIS A 122 -11.37 8.10 -9.89
C HIS A 122 -10.10 7.26 -9.84
N LEU A 123 -10.20 5.92 -9.86
CA LEU A 123 -9.03 5.06 -9.99
C LEU A 123 -8.35 5.24 -11.36
N LEU A 124 -9.11 5.30 -12.45
CA LEU A 124 -8.57 5.56 -13.80
C LEU A 124 -7.94 6.95 -13.90
N ASP A 125 -8.57 7.97 -13.33
CA ASP A 125 -8.04 9.33 -13.26
C ASP A 125 -6.73 9.35 -12.46
N ALA A 126 -6.66 8.62 -11.34
CA ALA A 126 -5.43 8.49 -10.56
C ALA A 126 -4.31 7.80 -11.36
N VAL A 127 -4.63 6.77 -12.14
CA VAL A 127 -3.67 6.13 -13.07
C VAL A 127 -3.18 7.13 -14.11
N TRP A 128 -4.11 7.87 -14.73
CA TRP A 128 -3.78 8.84 -15.76
C TRP A 128 -2.89 9.97 -15.24
N VAL A 129 -3.25 10.58 -14.11
CA VAL A 129 -2.48 11.66 -13.48
C VAL A 129 -1.11 11.17 -13.05
N THR A 130 -1.01 9.99 -12.44
CA THR A 130 0.27 9.38 -12.03
C THR A 130 1.15 9.14 -13.25
N PHE A 131 0.62 8.50 -14.29
CA PHE A 131 1.35 8.21 -15.52
C PHE A 131 1.83 9.49 -16.21
N ASN A 132 0.96 10.50 -16.33
CA ASN A 132 1.32 11.78 -16.95
C ASN A 132 2.38 12.54 -16.12
N THR A 133 2.28 12.48 -14.80
CA THR A 133 3.28 13.08 -13.89
C THR A 133 4.64 12.44 -14.08
N PHE A 134 4.72 11.10 -14.07
CA PHE A 134 5.96 10.40 -14.35
C PHE A 134 6.44 10.70 -15.76
N ARG A 135 5.59 10.67 -16.79
CA ARG A 135 5.99 11.00 -18.16
C ARG A 135 6.63 12.40 -18.30
N ASN A 136 6.10 13.40 -17.57
CA ASN A 136 6.55 14.78 -17.71
C ASN A 136 7.74 15.12 -16.81
N GLN A 137 7.81 14.55 -15.61
CA GLN A 137 8.85 14.88 -14.62
C GLN A 137 9.99 13.87 -14.57
N PHE A 138 9.75 12.61 -14.96
CA PHE A 138 10.73 11.55 -14.82
C PHE A 138 11.82 11.64 -15.88
N ARG A 139 13.07 11.76 -15.43
CA ARG A 139 14.26 11.76 -16.30
C ARG A 139 15.02 10.46 -16.08
N ILE A 140 15.00 9.57 -17.07
CA ILE A 140 15.71 8.27 -17.02
C ILE A 140 17.23 8.47 -16.87
N THR A 141 17.77 9.61 -17.32
CA THR A 141 19.19 9.93 -17.18
C THR A 141 19.60 10.28 -15.74
N ASP A 142 18.65 10.61 -14.86
CA ASP A 142 18.93 10.93 -13.46
C ASP A 142 18.68 9.70 -12.57
N ILE A 143 19.75 9.18 -11.99
CA ILE A 143 19.71 8.00 -11.13
C ILE A 143 18.81 8.18 -9.90
N ARG A 144 18.62 9.42 -9.42
CA ARG A 144 17.74 9.73 -8.29
C ARG A 144 16.28 9.42 -8.61
N HIS A 145 15.86 9.69 -9.85
CA HIS A 145 14.51 9.39 -10.30
C HIS A 145 14.29 7.88 -10.35
N ILE A 146 15.26 7.14 -10.90
CA ILE A 146 15.19 5.67 -10.97
C ILE A 146 15.11 5.08 -9.56
N PHE A 147 16.00 5.49 -8.66
CA PHE A 147 16.03 4.98 -7.29
C PHE A 147 14.74 5.31 -6.54
N PHE A 148 14.20 6.52 -6.71
CA PHE A 148 12.91 6.90 -6.14
C PHE A 148 11.76 6.03 -6.66
N LEU A 149 11.69 5.79 -7.98
CA LEU A 149 10.65 4.94 -8.57
C LEU A 149 10.73 3.51 -8.04
N VAL A 150 11.94 2.94 -7.98
CA VAL A 150 12.14 1.58 -7.45
C VAL A 150 11.73 1.52 -5.97
N ALA A 151 12.15 2.47 -5.15
CA ALA A 151 11.75 2.56 -3.75
C ALA A 151 10.23 2.68 -3.61
N LEU A 152 9.60 3.58 -4.39
CA LEU A 152 8.16 3.79 -4.38
C LEU A 152 7.40 2.49 -4.69
N ILE A 153 7.84 1.74 -5.70
CA ILE A 153 7.24 0.44 -6.06
C ILE A 153 7.40 -0.56 -4.92
N ILE A 154 8.63 -0.73 -4.40
CA ILE A 154 8.93 -1.70 -3.35
C ILE A 154 8.09 -1.42 -2.10
N PHE A 155 8.11 -0.19 -1.59
CA PHE A 155 7.42 0.16 -0.35
C PHE A 155 5.90 0.19 -0.50
N THR A 156 5.35 0.61 -1.64
CA THR A 156 3.89 0.60 -1.83
C THR A 156 3.34 -0.82 -1.95
N VAL A 157 4.04 -1.74 -2.62
CA VAL A 157 3.62 -3.16 -2.74
C VAL A 157 3.83 -3.92 -1.43
N SER A 158 4.84 -3.57 -0.64
CA SER A 158 5.09 -4.15 0.70
C SER A 158 4.25 -3.52 1.81
N MET A 159 3.44 -2.50 1.50
CA MET A 159 2.58 -1.81 2.48
C MET A 159 1.43 -2.70 2.99
N SER A 160 1.07 -3.76 2.24
CA SER A 160 -0.06 -4.61 2.58
C SER A 160 0.20 -5.42 3.87
N PRO A 161 -0.68 -5.31 4.88
CA PRO A 161 -0.58 -6.09 6.11
C PRO A 161 -0.78 -7.58 5.84
N HIS A 162 -0.22 -8.45 6.69
CA HIS A 162 -0.43 -9.90 6.59
C HIS A 162 -1.91 -10.27 6.72
N LYS A 163 -2.30 -11.39 6.10
CA LYS A 163 -3.70 -11.86 6.11
C LYS A 163 -4.28 -12.02 7.52
N GLN A 164 -3.43 -12.39 8.48
CA GLN A 164 -3.82 -12.57 9.88
C GLN A 164 -4.13 -11.25 10.59
N ASP A 165 -3.47 -10.16 10.16
CA ASP A 165 -3.56 -8.83 10.75
C ASP A 165 -4.74 -8.01 10.19
N ILE A 166 -5.26 -8.39 9.02
CA ILE A 166 -6.42 -7.72 8.39
C ILE A 166 -7.62 -7.67 9.34
N LYS A 167 -7.89 -8.74 10.10
CA LYS A 167 -9.02 -8.76 11.04
C LYS A 167 -8.88 -7.69 12.14
N HIS A 168 -7.65 -7.47 12.62
CA HIS A 168 -7.35 -6.47 13.64
C HIS A 168 -7.44 -5.05 13.08
N LEU A 169 -7.02 -4.87 11.82
CA LEU A 169 -7.19 -3.60 11.10
C LEU A 169 -8.66 -3.23 10.88
N VAL A 170 -9.45 -4.16 10.35
CA VAL A 170 -10.88 -3.92 10.10
C VAL A 170 -11.62 -3.61 11.40
N LEU A 171 -11.34 -4.38 12.46
CA LEU A 171 -11.93 -4.16 13.78
C LEU A 171 -11.51 -2.80 14.34
N GLY A 172 -10.21 -2.46 14.32
CA GLY A 172 -9.71 -1.20 14.85
C GLY A 172 -10.23 0.03 14.10
N PHE A 173 -10.23 0.00 12.77
CA PHE A 173 -10.85 1.08 11.98
C PHE A 173 -12.34 1.18 12.23
N GLY A 174 -13.04 0.06 12.44
CA GLY A 174 -14.45 0.04 12.81
C GLY A 174 -14.71 0.73 14.15
N ILE A 175 -13.93 0.40 15.18
CA ILE A 175 -14.03 1.02 16.50
C ILE A 175 -13.71 2.52 16.43
N ILE A 176 -12.62 2.91 15.76
CA ILE A 176 -12.25 4.32 15.60
C ILE A 176 -13.37 5.09 14.88
N SER A 177 -13.92 4.53 13.80
CA SER A 177 -15.01 5.18 13.06
C SER A 177 -16.26 5.35 13.92
N ALA A 178 -16.61 4.36 14.74
CA ALA A 178 -17.74 4.47 15.67
C ALA A 178 -17.50 5.56 16.72
N ILE A 179 -16.30 5.62 17.32
CA ILE A 179 -15.93 6.65 18.29
C ILE A 179 -16.04 8.04 17.65
N LEU A 180 -15.45 8.24 16.46
CA LEU A 180 -15.50 9.51 15.74
C LEU A 180 -16.93 9.94 15.43
N PHE A 181 -17.79 9.00 14.98
CA PHE A 181 -19.19 9.26 14.71
C PHE A 181 -19.96 9.72 15.96
N PHE A 182 -19.75 9.07 17.11
CA PHE A 182 -20.39 9.47 18.36
C PHE A 182 -19.87 10.82 18.87
N LEU A 183 -18.57 11.08 18.76
CA LEU A 183 -17.98 12.38 19.14
C LEU A 183 -18.56 13.53 18.31
N GLU A 184 -18.73 13.34 17.00
CA GLU A 184 -19.37 14.31 16.14
C GLU A 184 -20.85 14.55 16.52
N LYS A 185 -21.59 13.48 16.83
CA LYS A 185 -22.97 13.58 17.31
C LYS A 185 -23.10 14.31 18.66
N LEU A 186 -22.06 14.26 19.49
CA LEU A 186 -21.96 15.00 20.76
C LEU A 186 -21.52 16.47 20.57
N GLY A 187 -21.33 16.93 19.32
CA GLY A 187 -20.92 18.30 19.00
C GLY A 187 -19.41 18.55 19.14
N ILE A 188 -18.60 17.51 19.34
CA ILE A 188 -17.14 17.64 19.42
C ILE A 188 -16.57 17.56 18.00
N HIS A 189 -16.39 18.72 17.37
CA HIS A 189 -15.79 18.80 16.04
C HIS A 189 -14.27 18.72 16.12
N LEU A 190 -13.72 17.50 16.02
CA LEU A 190 -12.28 17.26 16.11
C LEU A 190 -11.46 18.00 15.04
N LEU A 191 -12.06 18.33 13.89
CA LEU A 191 -11.43 19.09 12.81
C LEU A 191 -11.03 20.53 13.22
N GLN A 192 -11.62 21.07 14.29
CA GLN A 192 -11.25 22.38 14.82
C GLN A 192 -9.84 22.36 15.44
N TYR A 193 -9.37 21.20 15.91
CA TYR A 193 -8.02 21.07 16.48
C TYR A 193 -6.98 21.03 15.36
N ARG A 194 -6.08 22.02 15.37
CA ARG A 194 -5.04 22.20 14.33
C ARG A 194 -4.17 20.94 14.12
N TRP A 195 -3.78 20.28 15.20
CA TRP A 195 -2.96 19.07 15.14
C TRP A 195 -3.72 17.89 14.51
N TRP A 196 -4.98 17.69 14.88
CA TRP A 196 -5.82 16.64 14.31
C TRP A 196 -6.03 16.83 12.81
N ASN A 197 -6.34 18.06 12.39
CA ASN A 197 -6.48 18.42 10.98
C ASN A 197 -5.17 18.17 10.20
N TYR A 198 -4.02 18.49 10.78
CA TYR A 198 -2.72 18.18 10.18
C TYR A 198 -2.52 16.67 10.00
N CYS A 199 -2.76 15.87 11.03
CA CYS A 199 -2.64 14.40 10.97
C CYS A 199 -3.55 13.78 9.90
N ILE A 200 -4.81 14.24 9.79
CA ILE A 200 -5.73 13.77 8.75
C ILE A 200 -5.22 14.12 7.35
N LYS A 201 -4.75 15.36 7.14
CA LYS A 201 -4.22 15.80 5.85
C LYS A 201 -3.02 14.97 5.41
N GLU A 202 -2.06 14.77 6.31
CA GLU A 202 -0.88 13.93 6.02
C GLU A 202 -1.30 12.49 5.71
N LEU A 203 -2.16 11.88 6.54
CA LEU A 203 -2.65 10.53 6.29
C LEU A 203 -3.39 10.40 4.95
N TRP A 204 -4.14 11.44 4.57
CA TRP A 204 -4.83 11.50 3.29
C TRP A 204 -3.83 11.52 2.12
N VAL A 205 -2.80 12.36 2.19
CA VAL A 205 -1.73 12.42 1.17
C VAL A 205 -1.06 11.05 1.01
N ILE A 206 -0.70 10.40 2.13
CA ILE A 206 -0.11 9.05 2.12
C ILE A 206 -1.04 8.04 1.43
N THR A 207 -2.30 8.03 1.85
CA THR A 207 -3.28 7.05 1.39
C THR A 207 -3.52 7.20 -0.11
N THR A 208 -3.74 8.43 -0.56
CA THR A 208 -4.01 8.73 -1.97
C THR A 208 -2.79 8.50 -2.86
N LEU A 209 -1.58 8.79 -2.39
CA LEU A 209 -0.33 8.44 -3.06
C LEU A 209 -0.22 6.93 -3.27
N ALA A 210 -0.37 6.14 -2.18
CA ALA A 210 -0.29 4.69 -2.23
C ALA A 210 -1.34 4.09 -3.18
N ILE A 211 -2.58 4.58 -3.13
CA ILE A 211 -3.66 4.17 -4.04
C ILE A 211 -3.27 4.45 -5.49
N SER A 212 -2.79 5.66 -5.80
CA SER A 212 -2.49 6.08 -7.17
C SER A 212 -1.36 5.26 -7.78
N VAL A 213 -0.29 5.01 -7.01
CA VAL A 213 0.83 4.16 -7.42
C VAL A 213 0.38 2.71 -7.61
N LEU A 214 -0.30 2.12 -6.63
CA LEU A 214 -0.75 0.72 -6.71
C LEU A 214 -1.75 0.51 -7.85
N ALA A 215 -2.68 1.45 -8.07
CA ALA A 215 -3.61 1.41 -9.19
C ALA A 215 -2.86 1.45 -10.53
N THR A 216 -1.84 2.31 -10.65
CA THR A 216 -1.02 2.43 -11.86
C THR A 216 -0.23 1.15 -12.12
N LEU A 217 0.39 0.57 -11.08
CA LEU A 217 1.12 -0.70 -11.19
C LEU A 217 0.20 -1.85 -11.58
N LEU A 218 -0.98 -1.93 -10.97
CA LEU A 218 -1.98 -2.93 -11.31
C LEU A 218 -2.44 -2.78 -12.77
N PHE A 219 -2.75 -1.56 -13.21
CA PHE A 219 -3.17 -1.27 -14.57
C PHE A 219 -2.11 -1.68 -15.60
N ILE A 220 -0.86 -1.28 -15.38
CA ILE A 220 0.28 -1.67 -16.24
C ILE A 220 0.42 -3.20 -16.28
N THR A 221 0.34 -3.86 -15.13
CA THR A 221 0.43 -5.33 -15.03
C THR A 221 -0.68 -6.01 -15.84
N LEU A 222 -1.91 -5.52 -15.74
CA LEU A 222 -3.06 -6.05 -16.50
C LEU A 222 -2.89 -5.85 -18.01
N ILE A 223 -2.37 -4.70 -18.46
CA ILE A 223 -2.08 -4.45 -19.88
C ILE A 223 -1.04 -5.45 -20.39
N PHE A 224 0.10 -5.60 -19.70
CA PHE A 224 1.14 -6.55 -20.10
C PHE A 224 0.61 -7.99 -20.18
N MET A 225 -0.18 -8.40 -19.18
CA MET A 225 -0.82 -9.71 -19.19
C MET A 225 -1.82 -9.88 -20.34
N GLY A 226 -2.62 -8.84 -20.62
CA GLY A 226 -3.55 -8.82 -21.74
C GLY A 226 -2.83 -8.99 -23.07
N MET A 227 -1.73 -8.26 -23.27
CA MET A 227 -0.88 -8.38 -24.47
C MET A 227 -0.26 -9.78 -24.60
N ILE A 228 0.30 -10.35 -23.53
CA ILE A 228 0.90 -11.69 -23.55
C ILE A 228 -0.15 -12.76 -23.91
N LYS A 229 -1.34 -12.70 -23.29
CA LYS A 229 -2.43 -13.64 -23.60
C LYS A 229 -2.97 -13.44 -25.01
N GLY A 230 -3.14 -12.20 -25.46
CA GLY A 230 -3.55 -11.87 -26.82
C GLY A 230 -2.58 -12.43 -27.84
N TYR A 231 -1.28 -12.18 -27.66
CA TYR A 231 -0.22 -12.74 -28.51
C TYR A 231 -0.26 -14.27 -28.55
N ARG A 232 -0.42 -14.93 -27.40
CA ARG A 232 -0.53 -16.39 -27.33
C ARG A 232 -1.79 -16.93 -28.03
N LEU A 233 -2.91 -16.22 -27.98
CA LEU A 233 -4.14 -16.66 -28.65
C LEU A 233 -4.06 -16.46 -30.17
N THR A 234 -3.46 -15.36 -30.62
CA THR A 234 -3.33 -15.04 -32.05
C THR A 234 -2.23 -15.85 -32.74
N PHE A 235 -1.11 -16.11 -32.06
CA PHE A 235 0.07 -16.76 -32.65
C PHE A 235 0.41 -18.13 -32.05
N GLY A 236 -0.22 -18.54 -30.94
CA GLY A 236 0.11 -19.78 -30.21
C GLY A 236 -0.65 -21.02 -30.67
N HIS A 237 -1.28 -21.00 -31.85
CA HIS A 237 -1.75 -22.22 -32.52
C HIS A 237 -0.77 -22.61 -33.64
N LYS A 238 0.26 -23.41 -33.30
CA LYS A 238 0.83 -24.47 -34.15
C LYS A 238 1.96 -25.24 -33.47
N SER A 239 1.92 -26.57 -33.65
CA SER A 239 2.83 -27.67 -33.24
C SER A 239 2.64 -28.20 -31.80
N SER A 240 2.31 -29.48 -31.55
CA SER A 240 2.42 -30.68 -32.39
C SER A 240 1.32 -31.71 -32.06
N PRO A 241 0.73 -32.38 -33.07
CA PRO A 241 0.33 -33.77 -32.90
C PRO A 241 1.59 -34.63 -32.88
N LYS A 242 1.65 -35.61 -31.99
CA LYS A 242 2.42 -36.84 -32.15
C LYS A 242 1.51 -37.98 -31.71
#